data_AF-A0A3R7P9J4-F1
#
_entry.id   AF-A0A3R7P9J4-F1
#
_cell.length_a   1.000
_cell.length_b   1.000
_cell.length_c   1.000
_cell.angle_alpha   90.00
_cell.angle_beta   90.00
_cell.angle_gamma   90.00
#
_symmetry.space_group_name_H-M   'P 1'
#
loop_
_entity.id
_entity.type
_entity.pdbx_description
1 polymer ?
#
loop_
_entity_poly.entity_id
_entity_poly.type
_entity_poly.pdbx_seq_one_letter_code
_entity_poly.pdbx_strand_id
1 'polypeptide(L)'
;MPITHSLAVGLNKGHKVAKNTRTARPARNKGRNTKHNKFIRDIVREVTGFAPYEKRTIELLKVSRDKRAMKFLKKRLGCHIRAKKKQNRANADVDIKSRLPGIAASNQPAVRRQVSCFRCHATK
;
A
#
# COMPACT_ATOMS: atom_id res chain seq x y z
N MET A 1 40.34 12.54 13.79
CA MET A 1 39.67 11.37 13.15
C MET A 1 40.67 10.72 12.21
N PRO A 2 40.75 9.37 12.12
CA PRO A 2 41.67 8.71 11.19
C PRO A 2 41.28 9.03 9.74
N ILE A 3 42.29 9.25 8.88
CA ILE A 3 42.11 9.50 7.46
C ILE A 3 41.65 8.18 6.82
N THR A 4 40.38 8.11 6.40
CA THR A 4 39.85 6.90 5.74
C THR A 4 40.24 6.89 4.26
N HIS A 5 41.24 6.11 3.92
CA HIS A 5 41.64 5.86 2.54
C HIS A 5 40.52 5.12 1.77
N SER A 6 40.43 5.32 0.44
CA SER A 6 39.53 4.53 -0.42
C SER A 6 40.09 3.13 -0.58
N LEU A 7 39.68 2.23 0.32
CA LEU A 7 40.13 0.84 0.32
C LEU A 7 39.34 0.01 -0.71
N ALA A 8 39.97 -1.00 -1.32
CA ALA A 8 39.30 -1.92 -2.24
C ALA A 8 38.40 -2.94 -1.51
N VAL A 9 38.61 -3.12 -0.20
CA VAL A 9 37.92 -4.10 0.65
C VAL A 9 37.27 -3.41 1.86
N GLY A 10 36.24 -4.04 2.42
CA GLY A 10 35.43 -3.49 3.54
C GLY A 10 34.09 -2.91 3.12
N LEU A 11 33.32 -2.40 4.10
CA LEU A 11 31.97 -1.86 3.90
C LEU A 11 31.98 -0.56 3.06
N ASN A 12 32.94 0.31 3.33
CA ASN A 12 33.12 1.59 2.62
C ASN A 12 34.18 1.48 1.53
N LYS A 13 34.08 0.41 0.73
CA LYS A 13 35.03 0.13 -0.34
C LYS A 13 34.74 0.93 -1.61
N GLY A 14 35.78 1.09 -2.42
CA GLY A 14 35.71 1.74 -3.72
C GLY A 14 36.00 3.23 -3.66
N HIS A 15 35.94 3.86 -4.83
CA HIS A 15 36.23 5.28 -4.96
C HIS A 15 35.06 6.13 -4.44
N LYS A 16 35.38 7.11 -3.60
CA LYS A 16 34.39 8.01 -2.98
C LYS A 16 33.86 9.00 -4.02
N VAL A 17 32.82 8.61 -4.74
CA VAL A 17 32.15 9.45 -5.75
C VAL A 17 30.85 10.04 -5.20
N ALA A 18 30.61 11.33 -5.43
CA ALA A 18 29.33 11.97 -5.15
C ALA A 18 28.26 11.42 -6.11
N LYS A 19 27.21 10.77 -5.57
CA LYS A 19 26.14 10.17 -6.38
C LYS A 19 25.20 11.26 -6.89
N ASN A 20 25.01 11.34 -8.21
CA ASN A 20 24.00 12.20 -8.83
C ASN A 20 22.59 11.59 -8.70
N THR A 21 21.66 12.31 -8.08
CA THR A 21 20.25 11.91 -7.93
C THR A 21 19.44 12.21 -9.19
N ARG A 22 19.48 11.28 -10.15
CA ARG A 22 18.65 11.38 -11.36
C ARG A 22 17.16 11.20 -11.05
N THR A 23 16.30 11.89 -11.81
CA THR A 23 14.86 11.67 -11.75
C THR A 23 14.50 10.23 -12.14
N ALA A 24 13.46 9.68 -11.52
CA ALA A 24 13.04 8.31 -11.79
C ALA A 24 12.47 8.19 -13.20
N ARG A 25 12.96 7.21 -13.96
CA ARG A 25 12.47 6.93 -15.32
C ARG A 25 10.96 6.59 -15.27
N PRO A 26 10.13 7.11 -16.20
CA PRO A 26 8.69 6.82 -16.23
C PRO A 26 8.35 5.32 -16.24
N ALA A 27 9.21 4.48 -16.84
CA ALA A 27 9.05 3.02 -16.82
C ALA A 27 8.93 2.41 -15.41
N ARG A 28 9.54 3.03 -14.39
CA ARG A 28 9.43 2.60 -12.98
C ARG A 28 8.05 2.84 -12.37
N ASN A 29 7.21 3.69 -13.00
CA ASN A 29 5.86 3.97 -12.52
C ASN A 29 4.84 2.88 -12.93
N LYS A 30 5.24 1.88 -13.73
CA LYS A 30 4.36 0.79 -14.15
C LYS A 30 3.86 0.01 -12.92
N GLY A 31 2.54 -0.13 -12.80
CA GLY A 31 1.90 -0.83 -11.68
C GLY A 31 1.37 0.06 -10.55
N ARG A 32 1.63 1.38 -10.59
CA ARG A 32 1.02 2.33 -9.66
C ARG A 32 -0.49 2.40 -9.89
N ASN A 33 -1.26 2.36 -8.79
CA ASN A 33 -2.70 2.55 -8.86
C ASN A 33 -3.05 4.04 -8.93
N THR A 34 -3.73 4.47 -9.98
CA THR A 34 -4.26 5.84 -10.13
C THR A 34 -5.67 5.94 -9.53
N LYS A 35 -6.18 7.16 -9.31
CA LYS A 35 -7.52 7.39 -8.75
C LYS A 35 -8.61 6.71 -9.59
N HIS A 36 -8.51 6.87 -10.92
CA HIS A 36 -9.40 6.24 -11.89
C HIS A 36 -9.36 4.71 -11.83
N ASN A 37 -8.17 4.11 -11.81
CA ASN A 37 -8.02 2.65 -11.77
C ASN A 37 -8.47 2.05 -10.43
N LYS A 38 -8.43 2.82 -9.34
CA LYS A 38 -9.01 2.40 -8.05
C LYS A 38 -10.54 2.36 -8.15
N PHE A 39 -11.16 3.43 -8.64
CA PHE A 39 -12.61 3.54 -8.80
C PHE A 39 -13.19 2.40 -9.63
N ILE A 40 -12.63 2.12 -10.81
CA ILE A 40 -13.08 1.00 -11.66
C ILE A 40 -12.97 -0.34 -10.93
N ARG A 41 -11.86 -0.59 -10.23
CA ARG A 41 -11.66 -1.87 -9.53
C ARG A 41 -12.57 -2.04 -8.32
N ASP A 42 -13.04 -0.96 -7.73
CA ASP A 42 -13.97 -1.03 -6.61
C ASP A 42 -15.39 -1.35 -7.14
N ILE A 43 -15.83 -0.70 -8.23
CA ILE A 43 -17.09 -1.03 -8.93
C ILE A 43 -17.14 -2.49 -9.38
N VAL A 44 -16.08 -2.97 -10.04
CA VAL A 44 -16.06 -4.36 -10.54
C VAL A 44 -16.22 -5.37 -9.40
N ARG A 45 -15.63 -5.10 -8.23
CA ARG A 45 -15.75 -6.00 -7.08
C ARG A 45 -17.15 -6.02 -6.46
N GLU A 46 -17.86 -4.90 -6.50
CA GLU A 46 -19.25 -4.82 -6.06
C GLU A 46 -20.15 -5.68 -6.95
N VAL A 47 -19.93 -5.63 -8.27
CA VAL A 47 -20.73 -6.38 -9.26
C VAL A 47 -20.39 -7.88 -9.28
N THR A 48 -19.10 -8.24 -9.36
CA THR A 48 -18.70 -9.66 -9.55
C THR A 48 -18.66 -10.46 -8.24
N GLY A 49 -18.61 -9.77 -7.10
CA GLY A 49 -18.45 -10.40 -5.79
C GLY A 49 -17.12 -11.16 -5.62
N PHE A 50 -17.11 -12.14 -4.71
CA PHE A 50 -15.93 -12.91 -4.33
C PHE A 50 -15.89 -14.30 -4.94
N ALA A 51 -14.69 -14.75 -5.33
CA ALA A 51 -14.45 -16.12 -5.76
C ALA A 51 -14.55 -17.12 -4.57
N PRO A 52 -14.82 -18.43 -4.82
CA PRO A 52 -15.09 -19.39 -3.76
C PRO A 52 -13.92 -19.60 -2.78
N TYR A 53 -12.68 -19.53 -3.25
CA TYR A 53 -11.51 -19.62 -2.37
C TYR A 53 -11.34 -18.37 -1.47
N GLU A 54 -11.85 -17.23 -1.91
CA GLU A 54 -11.80 -15.96 -1.17
C GLU A 54 -12.85 -15.96 -0.06
N LYS A 55 -14.07 -16.45 -0.36
CA LYS A 55 -15.13 -16.69 0.62
C LYS A 55 -14.67 -17.62 1.75
N ARG A 56 -14.08 -18.77 1.42
CA ARG A 56 -13.53 -19.71 2.41
C ARG A 56 -12.42 -19.08 3.27
N THR A 57 -11.61 -18.21 2.68
CA THR A 57 -10.55 -17.51 3.44
C THR A 57 -11.17 -16.54 4.43
N ILE A 58 -12.19 -15.77 4.01
CA ILE A 58 -12.94 -14.87 4.87
C ILE A 58 -13.59 -15.62 6.05
N GLU A 59 -14.20 -16.78 5.80
CA GLU A 59 -14.76 -17.63 6.86
C GLU A 59 -13.71 -18.05 7.89
N LEU A 60 -12.54 -18.49 7.44
CA LEU A 60 -11.45 -18.88 8.34
C LEU A 60 -10.91 -17.71 9.18
N LEU A 61 -10.91 -16.50 8.60
CA LEU A 61 -10.44 -15.27 9.26
C LEU A 61 -11.47 -14.73 10.27
N LYS A 62 -12.78 -14.93 10.03
CA LYS A 62 -13.83 -14.60 11.02
C LYS A 62 -13.70 -15.41 12.31
N VAL A 63 -13.22 -16.65 12.21
CA VAL A 63 -12.98 -17.55 13.36
C VAL A 63 -11.55 -17.35 13.91
N SER A 64 -10.83 -16.31 13.48
CA SER A 64 -9.46 -15.98 13.92
C SER A 64 -8.43 -17.10 13.72
N ARG A 65 -8.63 -17.98 12.71
CA ARG A 65 -7.72 -19.10 12.40
C ARG A 65 -6.69 -18.71 11.33
N ASP A 66 -5.89 -17.69 11.59
CA ASP A 66 -4.98 -17.05 10.62
C ASP A 66 -3.91 -18.00 10.04
N LYS A 67 -3.29 -18.83 10.89
CA LYS A 67 -2.29 -19.80 10.45
C LYS A 67 -2.88 -20.83 9.48
N ARG A 68 -4.15 -21.21 9.68
CA ARG A 68 -4.87 -22.13 8.77
C ARG A 68 -5.24 -21.42 7.47
N ALA A 69 -5.70 -20.17 7.53
CA ALA A 69 -5.98 -19.35 6.36
C ALA A 69 -4.73 -19.18 5.47
N MET A 70 -3.56 -18.93 6.06
CA MET A 70 -2.30 -18.81 5.31
C MET A 70 -1.84 -20.10 4.66
N LYS A 71 -2.02 -21.26 5.32
CA LYS A 71 -1.75 -22.56 4.69
C LYS A 71 -2.69 -22.82 3.51
N PHE A 72 -3.96 -22.47 3.64
CA PHE A 72 -4.94 -22.60 2.55
C PHE A 72 -4.61 -21.69 1.36
N LEU A 73 -4.33 -20.40 1.61
CA LEU A 73 -3.95 -19.45 0.57
C LEU A 73 -2.64 -19.83 -0.12
N LYS A 74 -1.63 -20.32 0.63
CA LYS A 74 -0.37 -20.78 0.03
C LYS A 74 -0.59 -21.98 -0.88
N LYS A 75 -1.47 -22.92 -0.53
CA LYS A 75 -1.83 -24.07 -1.39
C LYS A 75 -2.53 -23.63 -2.69
N ARG A 76 -3.24 -22.50 -2.70
CA ARG A 76 -3.95 -21.99 -3.89
C ARG A 76 -3.11 -21.02 -4.74
N LEU A 77 -2.32 -20.15 -4.12
CA LEU A 77 -1.56 -19.07 -4.79
C LEU A 77 -0.07 -19.41 -4.99
N GLY A 78 0.43 -20.46 -4.36
CA GLY A 78 1.82 -20.95 -4.43
C GLY A 78 2.80 -20.22 -3.48
N CYS A 79 2.91 -18.90 -3.61
CA CYS A 79 3.94 -18.12 -2.89
C CYS A 79 3.42 -17.48 -1.60
N HIS A 80 4.29 -17.40 -0.57
CA HIS A 80 3.96 -16.76 0.71
C HIS A 80 3.65 -15.25 0.57
N ILE A 81 4.40 -14.54 -0.26
CA ILE A 81 4.21 -13.09 -0.48
C ILE A 81 2.82 -12.80 -1.08
N ARG A 82 2.38 -13.61 -2.05
CA ARG A 82 1.05 -13.50 -2.66
C ARG A 82 -0.05 -13.85 -1.66
N ALA A 83 0.14 -14.92 -0.89
CA ALA A 83 -0.78 -15.33 0.17
C ALA A 83 -0.96 -14.22 1.22
N LYS A 84 0.14 -13.64 1.73
CA LYS A 84 0.10 -12.55 2.69
C LYS A 84 -0.61 -11.30 2.13
N LYS A 85 -0.34 -10.96 0.86
CA LYS A 85 -1.03 -9.85 0.17
C LYS A 85 -2.54 -10.11 0.05
N LYS A 86 -2.95 -11.35 -0.24
CA LYS A 86 -4.37 -11.71 -0.35
C LYS A 86 -5.04 -11.79 1.03
N GLN A 87 -4.36 -12.27 2.06
CA GLN A 87 -4.86 -12.27 3.44
C GLN A 87 -5.09 -10.84 3.93
N ASN A 88 -4.13 -9.93 3.73
CA ASN A 88 -4.29 -8.52 4.11
C ASN A 88 -5.47 -7.86 3.38
N ARG A 89 -5.71 -8.24 2.12
CA ARG A 89 -6.88 -7.79 1.36
C ARG A 89 -8.18 -8.32 2.00
N ALA A 90 -8.23 -9.62 2.27
CA ALA A 90 -9.40 -10.27 2.87
C ALA A 90 -9.70 -9.75 4.29
N ASN A 91 -8.67 -9.45 5.10
CA ASN A 91 -8.83 -8.83 6.42
C ASN A 91 -9.48 -7.45 6.30
N ALA A 92 -8.96 -6.61 5.39
CA ALA A 92 -9.58 -5.31 5.13
C ALA A 92 -11.04 -5.44 4.65
N ASP A 93 -11.35 -6.44 3.83
CA ASP A 93 -12.71 -6.70 3.36
C ASP A 93 -13.64 -7.19 4.51
N VAL A 94 -13.11 -7.87 5.53
CA VAL A 94 -13.84 -8.28 6.75
C VAL A 94 -14.07 -7.08 7.67
N ASP A 95 -13.05 -6.25 7.87
CA ASP A 95 -13.12 -5.05 8.71
C ASP A 95 -14.12 -4.01 8.17
N ILE A 96 -14.21 -3.85 6.85
CA ILE A 96 -15.21 -2.98 6.22
C ILE A 96 -16.63 -3.49 6.51
N LYS A 97 -16.83 -4.81 6.50
CA LYS A 97 -18.15 -5.41 6.75
C LYS A 97 -18.54 -5.37 8.22
N SER A 98 -17.60 -5.54 9.15
CA SER A 98 -17.88 -5.43 10.59
C SER A 98 -18.13 -3.99 11.05
N ARG A 99 -17.65 -2.99 10.30
CA ARG A 99 -17.96 -1.56 10.52
C ARG A 99 -19.32 -1.12 9.98
N LEU A 100 -20.03 -1.98 9.24
CA LEU A 100 -21.37 -1.70 8.73
C LEU A 100 -22.45 -2.46 9.53
N PRO A 101 -22.72 -2.02 10.76
CA PRO A 101 -24.08 -1.99 11.26
C PRO A 101 -24.43 -0.54 11.66
N GLY A 102 -24.98 0.23 10.72
CA GLY A 102 -25.57 1.54 11.00
C GLY A 102 -25.04 2.68 10.10
N ILE A 103 -25.93 3.24 9.29
CA ILE A 103 -25.74 4.54 8.67
C ILE A 103 -25.89 5.60 9.79
N ALA A 104 -24.80 6.20 10.25
CA ALA A 104 -24.83 7.50 10.94
C ALA A 104 -23.42 8.14 10.99
N ALA A 105 -23.36 9.42 10.59
CA ALA A 105 -22.31 10.42 10.80
C ALA A 105 -20.96 10.18 10.09
N SER A 106 -20.43 11.06 9.25
CA SER A 106 -20.73 12.45 8.94
C SER A 106 -20.09 12.80 7.60
N ASN A 107 -20.72 13.73 6.89
CA ASN A 107 -20.10 14.50 5.82
C ASN A 107 -18.69 14.95 6.23
N GLN A 108 -17.66 14.57 5.46
CA GLN A 108 -16.57 15.50 5.20
C GLN A 108 -16.85 16.14 3.83
N PRO A 109 -17.52 17.29 3.79
CA PRO A 109 -17.57 18.07 2.58
C PRO A 109 -16.16 18.59 2.28
N ALA A 110 -15.92 18.69 0.98
CA ALA A 110 -14.83 19.37 0.30
C ALA A 110 -13.98 20.36 1.16
N VAL A 111 -12.67 20.21 1.01
CA VAL A 111 -11.77 21.30 0.58
C VAL A 111 -12.17 22.69 1.11
N ARG A 112 -11.90 22.96 2.39
CA ARG A 112 -11.88 24.35 2.87
C ARG A 112 -10.56 24.98 2.46
N ARG A 113 -10.65 25.75 1.38
CA ARG A 113 -9.79 26.88 1.04
C ARG A 113 -9.30 27.58 2.32
N GLN A 114 -7.99 27.70 2.47
CA GLN A 114 -7.39 28.97 2.87
C GLN A 114 -6.50 29.43 1.73
N VAL A 115 -7.14 30.13 0.81
CA VAL A 115 -6.49 31.14 -0.01
C VAL A 115 -6.68 32.42 0.77
N SER A 116 -5.69 32.82 1.57
CA SER A 116 -5.49 34.20 2.06
C SER A 116 -4.33 34.25 3.06
N CYS A 117 -3.12 34.55 2.57
CA CYS A 117 -2.27 35.59 3.15
C CYS A 117 -1.14 35.90 2.18
N PHE A 118 -1.53 36.58 1.11
CA PHE A 118 -0.69 37.56 0.45
C PHE A 118 -0.47 38.70 1.47
N ARG A 119 0.67 38.76 2.17
CA ARG A 119 1.24 40.03 2.67
C ARG A 119 2.66 39.82 3.23
N CYS A 120 3.62 40.35 2.46
CA CYS A 120 4.74 41.20 2.88
C CYS A 120 5.95 40.66 3.69
N HIS A 121 7.11 41.13 3.20
CA HIS A 121 8.49 41.20 3.73
C HIS A 121 9.41 40.02 3.34
N ALA A 122 10.39 40.12 2.44
CA ALA A 122 11.15 41.26 1.92
C ALA A 122 11.65 42.21 3.03
N THR A 123 12.75 41.82 3.70
CA THR A 123 13.96 42.64 3.96
C THR A 123 14.92 41.90 4.90
N LYS A 124 16.20 41.85 4.49
CA LYS A 124 17.42 41.35 5.12
C LYS A 124 17.69 39.85 5.07
#